data_AF-A0A7C9TV25-F1
#
_entry.id   AF-A0A7C9TV25-F1
#
_cell.length_a   1.000
_cell.length_b   1.000
_cell.length_c   1.000
_cell.angle_alpha   90.00
_cell.angle_beta   90.00
_cell.angle_gamma   90.00
#
_symmetry.space_group_name_H-M   'P 1'
#
loop_
_entity.id
_entity.type
_entity.pdbx_description
1 polymer ?
#
loop_
_entity_poly.entity_id
_entity_poly.type
_entity_poly.pdbx_seq_one_letter_code
_entity_poly.pdbx_strand_id
1 'polypeptide(L)'
;MNSESYRRTSGSEPLGDGEIVYRALLRKQWLDRNTGEVSPDAYFLRKSKNEQGLSVRMASACTPEEFAARFRNCYGIASLKVGGIRSLGLDVIPDSPSHAQILGLPYREDDRNRADRLAELLAKQSSIVWLP
;
A
#
# COMPACT_ATOMS: atom_id res chain seq x y z
N MET A 1 -12.66 -39.18 -15.76
CA MET A 1 -12.74 -38.65 -14.38
C MET A 1 -12.64 -37.14 -14.46
N ASN A 2 -13.60 -36.48 -13.82
CA ASN A 2 -13.92 -35.07 -13.98
C ASN A 2 -12.79 -34.11 -13.58
N SER A 3 -12.62 -33.12 -14.45
CA SER A 3 -12.30 -31.72 -14.19
C SER A 3 -12.22 -31.24 -12.73
N GLU A 4 -11.08 -30.67 -12.37
CA GLU A 4 -11.05 -29.43 -11.58
C GLU A 4 -10.16 -28.42 -12.30
N SER A 5 -10.80 -27.69 -13.20
CA SER A 5 -10.30 -26.43 -13.72
C SER A 5 -10.29 -25.41 -12.59
N TYR A 6 -9.17 -25.27 -11.89
CA TYR A 6 -8.93 -24.07 -11.09
C TYR A 6 -8.90 -22.88 -12.08
N ARG A 7 -9.99 -22.11 -12.07
CA ARG A 7 -10.07 -20.83 -12.77
C ARG A 7 -8.94 -19.96 -12.24
N ARG A 8 -7.84 -19.86 -13.00
CA ARG A 8 -6.94 -18.70 -12.99
C ARG A 8 -7.82 -17.50 -13.34
N THR A 9 -8.34 -16.82 -12.33
CA THR A 9 -8.80 -15.44 -12.47
C THR A 9 -7.58 -14.62 -12.85
N SER A 10 -7.36 -14.43 -14.16
CA SER A 10 -6.44 -13.47 -14.79
C SER A 10 -5.26 -13.08 -13.89
N GLY A 11 -4.36 -14.04 -13.67
CA GLY A 11 -3.25 -13.91 -12.74
C GLY A 11 -2.24 -12.91 -13.25
N SER A 12 -2.33 -11.67 -12.75
CA SER A 12 -1.21 -10.74 -12.76
C SER A 12 -0.01 -11.40 -12.09
N GLU A 13 1.16 -11.35 -12.73
CA GLU A 13 2.38 -11.93 -12.21
C GLU A 13 2.68 -11.37 -10.81
N PRO A 14 3.17 -12.20 -9.86
CA PRO A 14 3.58 -11.72 -8.56
C PRO A 14 4.64 -10.62 -8.69
N LEU A 15 4.51 -9.55 -7.90
CA LEU A 15 5.53 -8.50 -7.88
C LEU A 15 6.85 -9.05 -7.33
N GLY A 16 7.96 -8.72 -8.00
CA GLY A 16 9.31 -9.00 -7.52
C GLY A 16 9.71 -8.08 -6.35
N ASP A 17 10.66 -8.51 -5.52
CA ASP A 17 11.10 -7.71 -4.36
C ASP A 17 11.76 -6.37 -4.73
N GLY A 18 12.25 -6.26 -5.98
CA GLY A 18 12.80 -5.04 -6.55
C GLY A 18 11.76 -3.98 -6.91
N GLU A 19 10.49 -4.38 -7.06
CA GLU A 19 9.41 -3.50 -7.50
C GLU A 19 9.08 -2.43 -6.46
N ILE A 20 8.54 -1.31 -6.95
CA ILE A 20 8.10 -0.19 -6.14
C ILE A 20 6.58 -0.06 -6.25
N VAL A 21 5.94 0.25 -5.12
CA VAL A 21 4.53 0.61 -5.06
C VAL A 21 4.35 1.99 -4.44
N TYR A 22 3.31 2.68 -4.88
CA TYR A 22 2.92 4.00 -4.40
C TYR A 22 1.69 3.94 -3.51
N ARG A 23 1.74 4.69 -2.41
CA ARG A 23 0.63 4.95 -1.50
C ARG A 23 0.25 6.42 -1.59
N ALA A 24 -1.00 6.70 -1.95
CA ALA A 24 -1.51 8.06 -1.97
C ALA A 24 -1.84 8.54 -0.55
N LEU A 25 -1.35 9.73 -0.19
CA LEU A 25 -1.59 10.35 1.10
C LEU A 25 -2.82 11.25 1.01
N LEU A 26 -4.00 10.67 1.21
CA LEU A 26 -5.30 11.33 0.96
C LEU A 26 -5.84 12.17 2.13
N ARG A 27 -5.13 12.22 3.26
CA ARG A 27 -5.51 13.02 4.44
C ARG A 27 -4.36 13.93 4.84
N LYS A 28 -4.66 15.17 5.24
CA LYS A 28 -3.63 16.16 5.59
C LYS A 28 -2.72 15.68 6.72
N GLN A 29 -3.28 15.01 7.73
CA GLN A 29 -2.52 14.49 8.87
C GLN A 29 -1.65 13.26 8.57
N TRP A 30 -1.71 12.72 7.35
CA TRP A 30 -0.88 11.59 6.94
C TRP A 30 0.53 11.99 6.52
N LEU A 31 0.78 13.29 6.40
CA LEU A 31 2.07 13.88 6.10
C LEU A 31 2.34 14.97 7.13
N ASP A 32 3.42 14.85 7.87
CA ASP A 32 3.96 15.99 8.60
C ASP A 32 4.66 16.91 7.59
N ARG A 33 4.08 18.10 7.38
CA ARG A 33 4.60 19.07 6.42
C ARG A 33 5.86 19.79 6.90
N ASN A 34 6.16 19.74 8.19
CA ASN A 34 7.34 20.35 8.76
C ASN A 34 8.55 19.42 8.64
N THR A 35 8.35 18.11 8.85
CA THR A 35 9.43 17.11 8.79
C THR A 35 9.51 16.38 7.44
N GLY A 36 8.43 16.41 6.65
CA GLY A 36 8.32 15.62 5.42
C GLY A 36 8.05 14.13 5.68
N GLU A 37 7.78 13.74 6.93
CA GLU A 37 7.58 12.35 7.33
C GLU A 37 6.14 11.87 7.10
N VAL A 38 6.00 10.62 6.67
CA VAL A 38 4.69 9.98 6.56
C VAL A 38 4.23 9.54 7.94
N SER A 39 3.01 9.89 8.32
CA SER A 39 2.43 9.41 9.57
C SER A 39 2.04 7.93 9.45
N PRO A 40 2.26 7.10 10.50
CA PRO A 40 1.78 5.73 10.56
C PRO A 40 0.28 5.58 10.25
N ASP A 41 -0.52 6.62 10.51
CA ASP A 41 -1.95 6.64 10.21
C ASP A 41 -2.29 6.39 8.73
N ALA A 42 -1.33 6.59 7.81
CA ALA A 42 -1.48 6.28 6.38
C ALA A 42 -1.56 4.78 6.08
N TYR A 43 -1.11 3.95 7.02
CA TYR A 43 -0.87 2.51 6.88
C TYR A 43 -1.78 1.62 7.73
N PHE A 44 -2.76 2.17 8.44
CA PHE A 44 -3.81 1.37 9.08
C PHE A 44 -4.87 0.91 8.08
N LEU A 45 -5.28 -0.36 8.20
CA LEU A 45 -6.51 -0.85 7.61
C LEU A 45 -7.71 -0.22 8.32
N ARG A 46 -8.77 0.05 7.57
CA ARG A 46 -10.01 0.62 8.10
C ARG A 46 -11.08 -0.45 8.17
N LYS A 47 -11.36 -0.92 9.38
CA LYS A 47 -12.42 -1.90 9.65
C LYS A 47 -13.79 -1.40 9.21
N SER A 48 -14.06 -0.09 9.37
CA SER A 48 -15.30 0.55 8.90
C SER A 48 -15.54 0.46 7.39
N LYS A 49 -14.51 0.15 6.61
CA LYS A 49 -14.57 -0.04 5.15
C LYS A 49 -14.41 -1.50 4.74
N ASN A 50 -14.28 -2.41 5.70
CA ASN A 50 -13.99 -3.82 5.47
C ASN A 50 -12.75 -4.04 4.56
N GLU A 51 -11.73 -3.20 4.71
CA GLU A 51 -10.49 -3.26 3.93
C GLU A 51 -9.71 -4.55 4.24
N GLN A 52 -9.63 -5.46 3.28
CA GLN A 52 -8.84 -6.70 3.42
C GLN A 52 -7.34 -6.48 3.20
N GLY A 53 -6.96 -5.32 2.67
CA GLY A 53 -5.62 -4.97 2.29
C GLY A 53 -5.47 -3.47 2.07
N LEU A 54 -4.23 -2.99 2.16
CA LEU A 54 -3.92 -1.58 1.97
C LEU A 54 -3.68 -1.30 0.49
N SER A 55 -4.56 -0.53 -0.13
CA SER A 55 -4.45 -0.14 -1.55
C SER A 55 -3.13 0.57 -1.87
N VAL A 56 -2.44 0.08 -2.89
CA VAL A 56 -1.25 0.69 -3.48
C VAL A 56 -1.30 0.62 -5.01
N ARG A 57 -0.54 1.48 -5.66
CA ARG A 57 -0.39 1.52 -7.12
C ARG A 57 0.99 0.99 -7.49
N MET A 58 1.08 0.18 -8.54
CA MET A 58 2.37 -0.30 -9.03
C MET A 58 3.11 0.84 -9.75
N ALA A 59 4.36 1.10 -9.38
CA ALA A 59 5.15 2.20 -9.95
C ALA A 59 5.44 2.00 -11.44
N SER A 60 5.47 0.75 -11.90
CA SER A 60 5.60 0.38 -13.31
C SER A 60 4.41 0.82 -14.19
N ALA A 61 3.30 1.26 -13.59
CA ALA A 61 2.07 1.57 -14.30
C ALA A 61 1.73 3.07 -14.43
N CYS A 62 2.43 3.96 -13.72
CA CYS A 62 2.27 5.42 -13.83
C CYS A 62 3.35 6.19 -13.06
N THR A 63 3.52 7.48 -13.32
CA THR A 63 4.35 8.36 -12.48
C THR A 63 3.63 8.73 -11.17
N PRO A 64 4.35 9.24 -10.14
CA PRO A 64 3.72 9.79 -8.94
C PRO A 64 2.72 10.92 -9.22
N GLU A 65 3.03 11.83 -10.15
CA GLU A 65 2.18 12.95 -10.56
C GLU A 65 0.87 12.46 -11.18
N GLU A 66 0.96 11.50 -12.13
CA GLU A 66 -0.19 10.89 -12.76
C GLU A 66 -1.07 10.16 -11.75
N PHE A 67 -0.46 9.49 -10.76
CA PHE A 67 -1.21 8.85 -9.70
C PHE A 67 -1.92 9.87 -8.81
N ALA A 68 -1.24 10.94 -8.42
CA ALA A 68 -1.79 12.01 -7.60
C ALA A 68 -2.99 12.69 -8.26
N ALA A 69 -2.91 12.94 -9.58
CA ALA A 69 -3.98 13.57 -10.36
C ALA A 69 -5.31 12.81 -10.36
N ARG A 70 -5.32 11.52 -9.94
CA ARG A 70 -6.54 10.70 -9.86
C ARG A 70 -7.41 11.01 -8.64
N PHE A 71 -6.89 11.78 -7.68
CA PHE A 71 -7.60 12.07 -6.44
C PHE A 71 -7.95 13.56 -6.38
N ARG A 72 -9.20 13.85 -5.98
CA ARG A 72 -9.63 15.24 -5.72
C ARG A 72 -8.75 15.94 -4.68
N ASN A 73 -8.30 15.20 -3.68
CA ASN A 73 -7.37 15.66 -2.64
C ASN A 73 -6.23 14.64 -2.52
N CYS A 74 -5.00 15.08 -2.74
CA CYS A 74 -3.78 14.32 -2.52
C CYS A 74 -2.75 15.23 -1.86
N TYR A 75 -2.26 14.85 -0.68
CA TYR A 75 -1.29 15.65 0.08
C TYR A 75 0.15 15.18 -0.14
N GLY A 76 0.34 14.06 -0.84
CA GLY A 76 1.63 13.51 -1.22
C GLY A 76 1.51 12.08 -1.74
N ILE A 77 2.55 11.59 -2.40
CA ILE A 77 2.70 10.18 -2.76
C ILE A 77 3.92 9.63 -2.03
N ALA A 78 3.73 8.55 -1.29
CA ALA A 78 4.80 7.79 -0.67
C ALA A 78 5.13 6.57 -1.53
N SER A 79 6.41 6.22 -1.65
CA SER A 79 6.88 5.00 -2.30
C SER A 79 7.36 3.99 -1.28
N LEU A 80 7.20 2.70 -1.61
CA LEU A 80 7.66 1.56 -0.82
C LEU A 80 8.23 0.49 -1.76
N LYS A 81 9.32 -0.15 -1.35
CA LYS A 81 9.89 -1.31 -2.04
C LYS A 81 9.18 -2.59 -1.58
N VAL A 82 8.76 -3.44 -2.52
CA VAL A 82 8.03 -4.68 -2.23
C VAL A 82 8.82 -5.61 -1.30
N GLY A 83 10.13 -5.79 -1.53
CA GLY A 83 10.97 -6.59 -0.65
C GLY A 83 11.05 -6.05 0.79
N GLY A 84 10.98 -4.73 0.97
CA GLY A 84 10.91 -4.10 2.29
C GLY A 84 9.62 -4.45 3.03
N ILE A 85 8.48 -4.35 2.34
CA ILE A 85 7.18 -4.77 2.87
C ILE A 85 7.20 -6.26 3.26
N ARG A 86 7.73 -7.13 2.39
CA ARG A 86 7.83 -8.58 2.67
C ARG A 86 8.75 -8.93 3.83
N SER A 87 9.81 -8.16 4.06
CA SER A 87 10.67 -8.33 5.25
C SER A 87 9.94 -8.13 6.57
N LEU A 88 8.76 -7.50 6.56
CA LEU A 88 7.88 -7.31 7.72
C LEU A 88 6.90 -8.48 7.92
N GLY A 89 6.94 -9.52 7.08
CA GLY A 89 5.99 -10.62 7.08
C GLY A 89 4.64 -10.28 6.44
N LEU A 90 4.61 -9.24 5.60
CA LEU A 90 3.47 -8.85 4.78
C LEU A 90 3.65 -9.36 3.34
N ASP A 91 2.65 -9.20 2.49
CA ASP A 91 2.79 -9.45 1.05
C ASP A 91 2.12 -8.35 0.22
N VAL A 92 2.51 -8.23 -1.05
CA VAL A 92 1.93 -7.29 -2.01
C VAL A 92 1.39 -8.07 -3.19
N ILE A 93 0.07 -8.14 -3.30
CA ILE A 93 -0.62 -8.93 -4.32
C ILE A 93 -1.31 -8.01 -5.32
N PRO A 94 -0.94 -8.05 -6.61
CA PRO A 94 -1.68 -7.36 -7.65
C PRO A 94 -3.10 -7.91 -7.79
N ASP A 95 -4.08 -7.02 -7.89
CA ASP A 95 -5.50 -7.36 -8.09
C ASP A 95 -6.07 -6.80 -9.41
N SER A 96 -5.27 -5.99 -10.11
CA SER A 96 -5.56 -5.46 -11.44
C SER A 96 -4.25 -5.07 -12.14
N PRO A 97 -4.26 -4.71 -13.43
CA PRO A 97 -3.04 -4.42 -14.19
C PRO A 97 -2.14 -3.30 -13.64
N SER A 98 -2.62 -2.53 -12.67
CA SER A 98 -1.85 -1.41 -12.15
C SER A 98 -2.05 -1.15 -10.65
N HIS A 99 -2.94 -1.90 -9.99
CA HIS A 99 -3.20 -1.80 -8.54
C HIS A 99 -2.80 -3.09 -7.85
N ALA A 100 -2.37 -2.96 -6.61
CA ALA A 100 -2.05 -4.07 -5.73
C ALA A 100 -2.50 -3.73 -4.31
N GLN A 101 -2.53 -4.74 -3.45
CA GLN A 101 -2.84 -4.57 -2.03
C GLN A 101 -1.71 -5.10 -1.18
N ILE A 102 -1.35 -4.34 -0.13
CA ILE A 102 -0.52 -4.87 0.97
C ILE A 102 -1.42 -5.71 1.88
N LEU A 103 -1.15 -7.00 1.99
CA LEU A 103 -1.91 -7.96 2.78
C LEU A 103 -1.16 -8.37 4.06
N GLY A 104 -1.91 -8.94 5.03
CA GLY A 104 -1.35 -9.43 6.30
C GLY A 104 -1.31 -8.39 7.43
N LEU A 105 -1.79 -7.18 7.18
CA LEU A 105 -2.00 -6.16 8.21
C LEU A 105 -3.22 -6.55 9.08
N PRO A 106 -3.11 -6.48 10.42
CA PRO A 106 -4.28 -6.59 11.29
C PRO A 106 -5.08 -5.28 11.30
N TYR A 107 -6.38 -5.38 11.57
CA TYR A 107 -7.15 -4.21 12.00
C TYR A 107 -6.65 -3.77 13.38
N ARG A 108 -6.56 -2.45 13.59
CA ARG A 108 -6.11 -1.89 14.87
C ARG A 108 -7.02 -2.28 16.03
N GLU A 109 -8.30 -2.46 15.74
CA GLU A 109 -9.33 -2.90 16.67
C GLU A 109 -9.16 -4.37 17.10
N ASP A 110 -8.51 -5.20 16.29
CA ASP A 110 -8.33 -6.63 16.56
C ASP A 110 -6.96 -6.94 17.17
N ASP A 111 -5.90 -6.25 16.74
CA ASP A 111 -4.55 -6.34 17.32
C ASP A 111 -3.83 -4.99 17.22
N ARG A 112 -4.06 -4.15 18.24
CA ARG A 112 -3.53 -2.78 18.29
C ARG A 112 -2.00 -2.74 18.25
N ASN A 113 -1.33 -3.61 19.01
CA ASN A 113 0.13 -3.58 19.14
C ASN A 113 0.79 -3.95 17.81
N ARG A 114 0.30 -5.01 17.14
CA ARG A 114 0.83 -5.41 15.85
C ARG A 114 0.48 -4.40 14.76
N ALA A 115 -0.74 -3.86 14.77
CA ALA A 115 -1.14 -2.81 13.82
C ALA A 115 -0.25 -1.57 13.94
N ASP A 116 -0.08 -1.04 15.16
CA ASP A 116 0.71 0.17 15.40
C ASP A 116 2.18 -0.05 15.00
N ARG A 117 2.77 -1.20 15.38
CA ARG A 117 4.14 -1.55 14.99
C ARG A 117 4.31 -1.64 13.47
N LEU A 118 3.42 -2.33 12.76
CA LEU A 118 3.53 -2.51 11.31
C LEU A 118 3.32 -1.20 10.56
N ALA A 119 2.35 -0.38 10.99
CA ALA A 119 2.10 0.93 10.42
C ALA A 119 3.31 1.87 10.59
N GLU A 120 3.96 1.84 11.76
CA GLU A 120 5.17 2.62 12.03
C GLU A 120 6.34 2.16 11.16
N LEU A 121 6.55 0.85 11.02
CA LEU A 121 7.62 0.31 10.18
C LEU A 121 7.40 0.62 8.69
N LEU A 122 6.15 0.52 8.20
CA LEU A 122 5.82 0.89 6.83
C LEU A 122 6.03 2.39 6.59
N ALA A 123 5.61 3.26 7.52
CA ALA A 123 5.86 4.69 7.43
C ALA A 123 7.36 5.01 7.39
N LYS A 124 8.15 4.41 8.28
CA LYS A 124 9.61 4.57 8.32
C LYS A 124 10.33 4.06 7.06
N GLN A 125 9.83 2.99 6.45
CA GLN A 125 10.37 2.46 5.19
C GLN A 125 9.94 3.26 3.95
N SER A 126 8.94 4.12 4.08
CA SER A 126 8.39 4.87 2.97
C SER A 126 9.17 6.15 2.71
N SER A 127 9.23 6.55 1.43
CA SER A 127 9.84 7.81 1.01
C SER A 127 8.81 8.64 0.24
N ILE A 128 8.70 9.93 0.56
CA ILE A 128 7.91 10.86 -0.25
C ILE A 128 8.57 11.03 -1.62
N VAL A 129 7.79 10.77 -2.67
CA VAL A 129 8.23 10.89 -4.08
C VAL A 129 7.46 11.97 -4.85
N TRP A 130 6.42 12.53 -4.24
CA TRP A 130 5.67 13.66 -4.81
C TRP A 130 4.91 14.44 -3.73
N LEU A 131 4.81 15.76 -3.93
CA LEU A 131 4.01 16.72 -3.15
C LEU A 131 3.29 17.68 -4.12
N PRO A 132 2.10 18.20 -3.77
CA PRO A 132 1.34 19.16 -4.56
C PRO A 132 1.94 20.58 -4.54
#